data_AF-A0A392NHG1-F1
#
_entry.id   AF-A0A392NHG1-F1
#
_cell.length_a   1.000
_cell.length_b   1.000
_cell.length_c   1.000
_cell.angle_alpha   90.00
_cell.angle_beta   90.00
_cell.angle_gamma   90.00
#
_symmetry.space_group_name_H-M   'P 1'
#
loop_
_entity.id
_entity.type
_entity.pdbx_description
1 polymer ?
#
loop_
_entity_poly.entity_id
_entity_poly.type
_entity_poly.pdbx_seq_one_letter_code
_entity_poly.pdbx_strand_id
1 'polypeptide(L)'
;EKSYWDLLENPPQGMEIVIVRAEKSDRWDEEAIERIQKLASQGGTDSVGKVSFCVLPNAGHWVHVDNPKGLLEIVASKMASL
;
A
#
# COMPACT_ATOMS: atom_id res chain seq x y z
N GLU A 1 0.10 0.84 21.85
CA GLU A 1 0.80 0.92 20.54
C GLU A 1 0.24 2.11 19.76
N LYS A 2 1.05 2.81 18.97
CA LYS A 2 0.58 3.95 18.17
C LYS A 2 0.12 3.47 16.80
N SER A 3 -1.08 3.87 16.42
CA SER A 3 -1.65 3.59 15.10
C SER A 3 -1.14 4.61 14.07
N TYR A 4 -0.98 4.16 12.82
CA TYR A 4 -0.71 5.03 11.67
C TYR A 4 -1.98 5.35 10.85
N TRP A 5 -3.17 4.98 11.34
CA TRP A 5 -4.42 5.23 10.63
C TRP A 5 -4.62 6.72 10.30
N ASP A 6 -4.33 7.62 11.22
CA ASP A 6 -4.47 9.07 10.98
C ASP A 6 -3.65 9.55 9.78
N LEU A 7 -2.44 9.00 9.57
CA LEU A 7 -1.57 9.30 8.44
C LEU A 7 -2.15 8.75 7.12
N LEU A 8 -2.74 7.56 7.15
CA LEU A 8 -3.35 6.94 5.97
C LEU A 8 -4.66 7.62 5.58
N GLU A 9 -5.42 8.12 6.55
CA GLU A 9 -6.69 8.80 6.34
C GLU A 9 -6.51 10.27 5.95
N ASN A 10 -5.40 10.89 6.39
CA ASN A 10 -5.08 12.28 6.11
C ASN A 10 -3.62 12.42 5.62
N PRO A 11 -3.27 11.83 4.47
CA PRO A 11 -1.91 11.90 3.96
C PRO A 11 -1.55 13.35 3.58
N PRO A 12 -0.35 13.84 3.97
CA PRO A 12 0.09 15.19 3.64
C PRO A 12 0.08 15.47 2.13
N GLN A 13 -0.17 16.72 1.75
CA GLN A 13 -0.14 17.14 0.35
C GLN A 13 1.21 16.79 -0.30
N GLY A 14 1.15 16.24 -1.52
CA GLY A 14 2.34 15.82 -2.27
C GLY A 14 2.96 14.51 -1.80
N MET A 15 2.38 13.83 -0.81
CA MET A 15 2.85 12.52 -0.35
C MET A 15 2.04 11.39 -1.01
N GLU A 16 2.72 10.41 -1.62
CA GLU A 16 2.12 9.13 -1.99
C GLU A 16 2.59 8.03 -1.02
N ILE A 17 1.64 7.31 -0.44
CA ILE A 17 1.87 6.14 0.40
C ILE A 17 1.41 4.91 -0.38
N VAL A 18 2.31 3.96 -0.61
CA VAL A 18 2.00 2.71 -1.29
C VAL A 18 2.04 1.57 -0.29
N ILE A 19 0.89 0.94 -0.03
CA ILE A 19 0.79 -0.25 0.81
C ILE A 19 0.91 -1.47 -0.09
N VAL A 20 1.93 -2.30 0.17
CA VAL A 20 2.15 -3.57 -0.51
C VAL A 20 1.82 -4.71 0.45
N ARG A 21 0.79 -5.49 0.13
CA ARG A 21 0.40 -6.68 0.89
C ARG A 21 0.84 -7.94 0.15
N ALA A 22 1.43 -8.90 0.84
CA ALA A 22 1.69 -10.22 0.28
C ALA A 22 0.38 -11.02 0.14
N GLU A 23 0.15 -11.64 -1.01
CA GLU A 23 -1.09 -12.41 -1.30
C GLU A 23 -1.38 -13.48 -0.25
N LYS A 24 -0.35 -14.17 0.25
CA LYS A 24 -0.47 -15.28 1.21
C LYS A 24 -0.30 -14.83 2.66
N SER A 25 -0.35 -13.53 2.94
CA SER A 25 -0.22 -13.01 4.30
C SER A 25 -1.49 -13.23 5.12
N ASP A 26 -1.33 -13.87 6.27
CA ASP A 26 -2.34 -14.13 7.30
C ASP A 26 -2.38 -13.06 8.43
N ARG A 27 -1.51 -12.05 8.36
CA ARG A 27 -1.34 -11.01 9.39
C ARG A 27 -2.37 -9.89 9.40
N TRP A 28 -3.32 -9.88 8.47
CA TRP A 28 -4.26 -8.79 8.27
C TRP A 28 -5.68 -9.30 8.46
N ASP A 29 -6.45 -8.64 9.32
CA ASP A 29 -7.89 -8.85 9.39
C ASP A 29 -8.60 -8.22 8.17
N GLU A 30 -9.83 -8.69 7.92
CA GLU A 30 -10.64 -8.25 6.78
C GLU A 30 -10.99 -6.75 6.89
N GLU A 31 -11.25 -6.25 8.10
CA GLU A 31 -11.60 -4.85 8.35
C GLU A 31 -10.47 -3.89 7.92
N ALA A 32 -9.22 -4.21 8.27
CA ALA A 32 -8.05 -3.42 7.90
C ALA A 32 -7.84 -3.42 6.37
N ILE A 33 -8.05 -4.57 5.71
CA ILE A 33 -7.94 -4.68 4.25
C ILE A 33 -9.02 -3.82 3.58
N GLU A 34 -10.28 -3.94 4.00
CA GLU A 34 -11.39 -3.15 3.47
C GLU A 34 -11.19 -1.65 3.68
N ARG A 35 -10.72 -1.24 4.86
CA ARG A 35 -10.42 0.16 5.17
C ARG A 35 -9.34 0.72 4.24
N ILE A 36 -8.27 -0.04 3.99
CA ILE A 36 -7.20 0.39 3.07
C ILE A 36 -7.68 0.45 1.63
N GLN A 37 -8.46 -0.55 1.17
CA GLN A 37 -9.04 -0.54 -0.17
C GLN A 37 -9.96 0.67 -0.38
N LYS A 38 -10.76 1.02 0.63
CA LYS A 38 -11.58 2.22 0.61
C LYS A 38 -10.73 3.47 0.47
N LEU A 39 -9.67 3.63 1.26
CA LEU A 39 -8.75 4.77 1.16
C LEU A 39 -8.08 4.84 -0.22
N ALA A 40 -7.61 3.71 -0.76
CA ALA A 40 -6.99 3.67 -2.07
C ALA A 40 -7.96 4.00 -3.22
N SER A 41 -9.25 3.71 -3.05
CA SER A 41 -10.30 4.01 -4.04
C SER A 41 -10.72 5.48 -4.07
N GLN A 42 -10.53 6.21 -2.97
CA GLN A 42 -10.98 7.60 -2.84
C GLN A 42 -10.16 8.58 -3.69
N GLY A 43 -8.94 8.20 -4.09
CA GLY A 43 -8.03 9.04 -4.88
C GLY A 43 -7.54 10.27 -4.11
N GLY A 44 -6.27 10.64 -4.29
CA GLY A 44 -5.81 11.95 -3.81
C GLY A 44 -6.36 13.05 -4.72
N THR A 45 -6.98 14.09 -4.16
CA THR A 45 -7.16 15.37 -4.87
C THR A 45 -5.81 16.11 -4.91
N ASP A 46 -5.60 17.06 -5.82
CA ASP A 46 -4.32 17.82 -5.90
C ASP A 46 -3.94 18.54 -4.57
N SER A 47 -4.91 18.69 -3.67
CA SER A 47 -4.80 19.28 -2.34
C SER A 47 -4.50 18.29 -1.20
N VAL A 48 -4.55 16.98 -1.43
CA VAL A 48 -4.38 15.92 -0.40
C VAL A 48 -3.41 14.85 -0.91
N GLY A 49 -2.64 14.23 -0.02
CA GLY A 49 -1.81 13.09 -0.39
C GLY A 49 -2.63 11.91 -0.91
N LYS A 50 -1.94 10.87 -1.38
CA LYS A 50 -2.57 9.69 -1.99
C LYS A 50 -2.15 8.41 -1.28
N VAL A 51 -3.10 7.50 -1.08
CA VAL A 51 -2.82 6.12 -0.70
C VAL A 51 -3.07 5.21 -1.90
N SER A 52 -2.15 4.28 -2.15
CA SER A 52 -2.28 3.22 -3.14
C SER A 52 -2.17 1.86 -2.46
N PHE A 53 -2.90 0.87 -2.96
CA PHE A 53 -2.85 -0.50 -2.46
C PHE A 53 -2.47 -1.49 -3.56
N CYS A 54 -1.49 -2.35 -3.29
CA CYS A 54 -1.01 -3.36 -4.22
C CYS A 54 -0.89 -4.72 -3.52
N VAL A 55 -1.31 -5.78 -4.20
CA VAL A 55 -1.10 -7.15 -3.74
C VAL A 55 0.07 -7.75 -4.50
N LEU A 56 1.08 -8.24 -3.79
CA LEU A 56 2.23 -8.93 -4.36
C LEU A 56 1.89 -10.43 -4.50
N PRO A 57 1.70 -10.93 -5.73
CA PRO A 57 1.31 -12.33 -5.95
C PRO A 57 2.43 -13.27 -5.52
N ASN A 58 2.03 -14.49 -5.13
CA ASN A 58 2.92 -15.58 -4.74
C ASN A 58 3.84 -15.32 -3.54
N ALA A 59 3.65 -14.22 -2.79
CA ALA A 59 4.46 -13.86 -1.62
C ALA A 59 3.74 -14.12 -0.29
N GLY A 60 4.51 -14.47 0.74
CA GLY A 60 4.09 -14.65 2.13
C GLY A 60 4.79 -13.66 3.06
N HIS A 61 5.39 -14.15 4.15
CA HIS A 61 5.95 -13.29 5.20
C HIS A 61 7.16 -12.46 4.74
N TRP A 62 7.96 -12.97 3.80
CA TRP A 62 9.21 -12.34 3.37
C TRP A 62 9.11 -11.91 1.91
N VAL A 63 8.42 -10.80 1.66
CA VAL A 63 8.10 -10.30 0.30
C VAL A 63 9.30 -10.20 -0.64
N HIS A 64 10.46 -9.78 -0.13
CA HIS A 64 11.69 -9.63 -0.91
C HIS A 64 12.38 -10.98 -1.21
N VAL A 65 12.10 -12.03 -0.45
CA VAL A 65 12.60 -13.39 -0.70
C VAL A 65 11.62 -14.15 -1.60
N ASP A 66 10.33 -14.05 -1.29
CA ASP A 66 9.28 -14.83 -1.94
C ASP A 66 9.01 -14.36 -3.37
N ASN A 67 9.02 -13.05 -3.62
CA ASN A 67 8.84 -12.48 -4.96
C ASN A 67 9.64 -11.16 -5.15
N PRO A 68 10.99 -11.24 -5.21
CA PRO A 68 11.85 -10.06 -5.38
C PRO A 68 11.57 -9.29 -6.67
N LYS A 69 11.26 -9.99 -7.77
CA LYS A 69 11.01 -9.38 -9.08
C LYS A 69 9.71 -8.58 -9.08
N GLY A 70 8.61 -9.19 -8.61
CA GLY A 70 7.33 -8.51 -8.52
C GLY A 70 7.38 -7.30 -7.57
N LEU A 71 8.12 -7.41 -6.47
CA LEU A 71 8.32 -6.28 -5.56
C LEU A 71 9.08 -5.13 -6.27
N LEU A 72 10.14 -5.45 -7.00
CA LEU A 72 10.91 -4.46 -7.78
C LEU A 72 10.04 -3.78 -8.84
N GLU A 73 9.20 -4.54 -9.55
CA GLU A 73 8.27 -4.01 -10.56
C GLU A 73 7.26 -3.02 -9.95
N ILE A 74 6.69 -3.33 -8.79
CA ILE A 74 5.78 -2.43 -8.06
C ILE A 74 6.51 -1.13 -7.69
N VAL A 75 7.70 -1.23 -7.10
CA VAL A 75 8.49 -0.05 -6.68
C VAL A 75 8.90 0.79 -7.88
N ALA A 76 9.44 0.18 -8.93
CA ALA A 76 9.88 0.88 -10.14
C ALA A 76 8.73 1.60 -10.84
N SER A 77 7.57 0.95 -10.96
CA SER A 77 6.35 1.55 -11.55
C SER A 77 5.91 2.80 -10.79
N LYS A 78 5.95 2.74 -9.45
CA LYS A 78 5.59 3.87 -8.59
C LYS A 78 6.59 5.01 -8.64
N MET A 79 7.88 4.70 -8.67
CA MET A 79 8.92 5.73 -8.81
C MET A 79 8.92 6.40 -10.19
N ALA A 80 8.59 5.66 -11.26
CA ALA A 80 8.49 6.22 -12.61
C ALA A 80 7.26 7.13 -12.79
N SER A 81 6.30 7.09 -11.87
CA SER A 81 5.09 7.91 -11.88
C SER A 81 5.23 9.23 -11.11
N LEU A 82 6.39 9.47 -10.48
CA LEU A 82 6.78 10.73 -9.84
C LEU A 82 7.29 11.74 -10.88
#